data_AF-A0A4Y2K728-F1
#
_entry.id   AF-A0A4Y2K728-F1
#
_cell.length_a   1.000
_cell.length_b   1.000
_cell.length_c   1.000
_cell.angle_alpha   90.00
_cell.angle_beta   90.00
_cell.angle_gamma   90.00
#
_symmetry.space_group_name_H-M   'P 1'
#
loop_
_entity.id
_entity.type
_entity.pdbx_description
1 polymer ?
#
loop_
_entity_poly.entity_id
_entity_poly.type
_entity_poly.pdbx_seq_one_letter_code
_entity_poly.pdbx_strand_id
1 'polypeptide(L)'
;MDNYPPSTKLFSNVNTSVPESLSFLMEEIILKNRKGSIEALKRNSTAICHAVWSAVRPRSFISPLVLGVSIHLHRYFGSRRLIDILSSSGFCSSYKQAILYKSSKVMYHQLSISPPEHGCFIQHVGGNADHNVSTIDGMNTFHSMGIIRIVAPHDKVNHSLQTVPRLKEIQVPQR
;
A
#
# COMPACT_ATOMS: atom_id res chain seq x y z
N MET A 1 13.55 9.45 -0.26
CA MET A 1 12.23 9.03 -0.82
C MET A 1 11.22 9.43 0.23
N ASP A 2 10.63 10.60 0.02
CA ASP A 2 9.92 11.31 1.08
C ASP A 2 8.42 11.02 1.03
N ASN A 3 7.97 10.38 -0.05
CA ASN A 3 6.58 10.03 -0.29
C ASN A 3 6.45 8.54 -0.66
N TYR A 4 5.35 7.93 -0.24
CA TYR A 4 4.89 6.63 -0.70
C TYR A 4 3.98 6.75 -1.93
N PRO A 5 3.87 5.68 -2.76
CA PRO A 5 2.89 5.64 -3.83
C PRO A 5 1.44 5.64 -3.27
N PRO A 6 0.51 6.39 -3.89
CA PRO A 6 -0.91 6.33 -3.54
C PRO A 6 -1.45 4.90 -3.66
N SER A 7 -2.40 4.51 -2.80
CA SER A 7 -2.90 3.13 -2.80
C SER A 7 -3.61 2.74 -4.10
N THR A 8 -4.19 3.70 -4.80
CA THR A 8 -4.82 3.51 -6.12
C THR A 8 -3.80 3.23 -7.23
N LYS A 9 -2.53 3.59 -7.01
CA LYS A 9 -1.44 3.46 -7.99
C LYS A 9 -0.39 2.42 -7.63
N LEU A 10 -0.56 1.68 -6.52
CA LEU A 10 0.41 0.69 -6.07
C LEU A 10 0.75 -0.37 -7.14
N PHE A 11 -0.22 -0.73 -7.98
CA PHE A 11 -0.06 -1.71 -9.06
C PHE A 11 -0.19 -1.12 -10.47
N SER A 12 -0.34 0.21 -10.58
CA SER A 12 -0.43 0.87 -11.89
C SER A 12 0.95 1.15 -12.44
N ASN A 13 1.21 0.80 -13.70
CA ASN A 13 2.47 1.10 -14.39
C ASN A 13 3.72 0.63 -13.62
N VAL A 14 3.65 -0.52 -12.96
CA VAL A 14 4.78 -1.04 -12.15
C VAL A 14 6.08 -1.15 -12.95
N ASN A 15 5.98 -1.48 -14.23
CA ASN A 15 7.11 -1.59 -15.15
C ASN A 15 7.89 -0.28 -15.34
N THR A 16 7.27 0.90 -15.18
CA THR A 16 7.96 2.19 -15.31
C THR A 16 8.78 2.55 -14.07
N SER A 17 8.61 1.82 -12.98
CA SER A 17 9.31 2.07 -11.71
C SER A 17 10.71 1.43 -11.67
N VAL A 18 11.06 0.61 -12.65
CA VAL A 18 12.32 -0.14 -12.72
C VAL A 18 13.03 0.18 -14.05
N PRO A 19 14.38 0.21 -14.12
CA PRO A 19 15.08 0.54 -15.36
C PRO A 19 14.75 -0.42 -16.50
N GLU A 20 14.56 0.13 -17.69
CA GLU A 20 14.28 -0.63 -18.91
C GLU A 20 15.38 -1.65 -19.22
N SER A 21 16.65 -1.30 -18.97
CA SER A 21 17.79 -2.21 -19.14
C SER A 21 17.70 -3.46 -18.25
N LEU A 22 17.20 -3.33 -17.03
CA LEU A 22 16.99 -4.47 -16.12
C LEU A 22 15.82 -5.33 -16.59
N SER A 23 14.72 -4.70 -17.01
CA SER A 23 13.56 -5.40 -17.58
C SER A 23 13.94 -6.18 -18.84
N PHE A 24 14.68 -5.55 -19.75
CA PHE A 24 15.19 -6.19 -20.97
C PHE A 24 16.09 -7.39 -20.64
N LEU A 25 17.05 -7.22 -19.72
CA LEU A 25 17.92 -8.31 -19.30
C LEU A 25 17.14 -9.49 -18.71
N MET A 26 16.19 -9.22 -17.81
CA MET A 26 15.40 -10.28 -17.17
C MET A 26 14.45 -10.95 -18.15
N GLU A 27 13.86 -10.21 -19.09
CA GLU A 27 13.05 -10.77 -20.16
C GLU A 27 13.89 -11.68 -21.08
N GLU A 28 15.08 -11.25 -21.50
CA GLU A 28 15.98 -12.09 -22.31
C GLU A 28 16.42 -13.35 -21.57
N ILE A 29 16.69 -13.29 -20.27
CA ILE A 29 17.08 -14.47 -19.49
C ILE A 29 15.88 -15.43 -19.29
N ILE A 30 14.69 -14.89 -19.01
CA ILE A 30 13.53 -15.68 -18.57
C ILE A 30 12.69 -16.19 -19.74
N LEU A 31 12.58 -15.42 -20.82
CA LEU A 31 11.74 -15.74 -21.99
C LEU A 31 12.49 -16.54 -23.05
N LYS A 32 13.82 -16.44 -23.11
CA LYS A 32 14.62 -17.14 -24.12
C LYS A 32 14.41 -18.65 -24.04
N ASN A 33 14.00 -19.23 -25.17
CA ASN A 33 13.76 -20.67 -25.35
C ASN A 33 12.70 -21.30 -24.43
N ARG A 34 11.82 -20.51 -23.82
CA ARG A 34 10.78 -21.05 -22.93
C ARG A 34 9.46 -21.28 -23.66
N LYS A 35 8.87 -22.44 -23.38
CA LYS A 35 7.51 -22.80 -23.81
C LYS A 35 6.55 -22.51 -22.65
N GLY A 36 5.52 -21.70 -22.89
CA GLY A 36 4.51 -21.36 -21.87
C GLY A 36 3.82 -20.03 -22.14
N SER A 37 2.95 -19.62 -21.21
CA SER A 37 2.29 -18.31 -21.27
C SER A 37 3.34 -17.19 -21.13
N ILE A 38 3.59 -16.48 -22.23
CA ILE A 38 4.51 -15.34 -22.29
C ILE A 38 4.12 -14.28 -21.26
N GLU A 39 2.82 -14.05 -21.07
CA GLU A 39 2.30 -13.08 -20.09
C GLU A 39 2.63 -13.45 -18.63
N ALA A 40 2.54 -14.74 -18.28
CA ALA A 40 2.91 -15.21 -16.95
C ALA A 40 4.42 -15.04 -16.71
N LEU A 41 5.24 -15.34 -17.71
CA LEU A 41 6.69 -15.15 -17.62
C LEU A 41 7.07 -13.66 -17.52
N LYS A 42 6.39 -12.77 -18.26
CA LYS A 42 6.57 -11.30 -18.13
C LYS A 42 6.21 -10.79 -16.74
N ARG A 43 5.13 -11.29 -16.14
CA ARG A 43 4.77 -10.96 -14.74
C ARG A 43 5.85 -11.39 -13.75
N ASN A 44 6.41 -12.59 -13.93
CA ASN A 44 7.50 -13.09 -13.09
C ASN A 44 8.77 -12.26 -13.27
N SER A 45 9.12 -11.91 -14.51
CA SER A 45 10.23 -11.00 -14.83
C SER A 45 10.07 -9.66 -14.10
N THR A 46 8.89 -9.06 -14.18
CA THR A 46 8.55 -7.82 -13.48
C THR A 46 8.75 -7.96 -11.97
N ALA A 47 8.25 -9.03 -11.36
CA ALA A 47 8.40 -9.28 -9.93
C ALA A 47 9.88 -9.38 -9.50
N ILE A 48 10.69 -10.08 -10.29
CA ILE A 48 12.13 -10.22 -10.06
C ILE A 48 12.83 -8.86 -10.23
N CYS A 49 12.53 -8.11 -11.29
CA CYS A 49 13.04 -6.75 -11.51
C CYS A 49 12.81 -5.85 -10.28
N HIS A 50 11.60 -5.88 -9.73
CA HIS A 50 11.25 -5.14 -8.52
C HIS A 50 12.01 -5.62 -7.28
N ALA A 51 12.22 -6.92 -7.11
CA ALA A 51 13.00 -7.47 -6.00
C ALA A 51 14.47 -7.06 -6.10
N VAL A 52 15.09 -7.24 -7.28
CA VAL A 52 16.47 -6.85 -7.57
C VAL A 52 16.66 -5.35 -7.35
N TRP A 53 15.80 -4.51 -7.92
CA TRP A 53 15.93 -3.06 -7.81
C TRP A 53 15.75 -2.55 -6.37
N SER A 54 14.88 -3.20 -5.59
CA SER A 54 14.73 -2.92 -4.16
C SER A 54 15.98 -3.31 -3.37
N ALA A 55 16.64 -4.41 -3.72
CA ALA A 55 17.88 -4.86 -3.07
C ALA A 55 19.07 -3.96 -3.42
N VAL A 56 19.17 -3.47 -4.67
CA VAL A 56 20.25 -2.58 -5.12
C VAL A 56 20.10 -1.16 -4.54
N ARG A 57 18.87 -0.67 -4.34
CA ARG A 57 18.61 0.71 -3.87
C ARG A 57 17.72 0.77 -2.63
N PRO A 58 18.08 0.12 -1.51
CA PRO A 58 17.20 -0.05 -0.36
C PRO A 58 16.80 1.26 0.35
N ARG A 59 17.61 2.32 0.20
CA ARG A 59 17.34 3.64 0.81
C ARG A 59 16.68 4.63 -0.15
N SER A 60 16.78 4.40 -1.46
CA SER A 60 16.39 5.36 -2.49
C SER A 60 15.22 4.91 -3.34
N PHE A 61 14.84 3.62 -3.25
CA PHE A 61 13.74 3.06 -4.01
C PHE A 61 12.82 2.25 -3.09
N ILE A 62 11.51 2.46 -3.25
CA ILE A 62 10.47 1.66 -2.61
C ILE A 62 9.68 1.04 -3.73
N SER A 63 9.80 -0.27 -3.91
CA SER A 63 9.05 -0.97 -4.93
C SER A 63 7.56 -0.96 -4.60
N PRO A 64 6.71 -0.36 -5.46
CA PRO A 64 5.26 -0.37 -5.27
C PRO A 64 4.70 -1.79 -5.21
N LEU A 65 5.27 -2.70 -6.00
CA LEU A 65 4.87 -4.11 -6.05
C LEU A 65 5.18 -4.84 -4.74
N VAL A 66 6.44 -4.77 -4.29
CA VAL A 66 6.93 -5.49 -3.10
C VAL A 66 6.29 -4.92 -1.83
N LEU A 67 6.05 -3.61 -1.79
CA LEU A 67 5.28 -2.95 -0.73
C LEU A 67 3.80 -3.35 -0.79
N GLY A 68 3.18 -3.32 -1.96
CA GLY A 68 1.78 -3.69 -2.17
C GLY A 68 1.47 -5.11 -1.72
N VAL A 69 2.34 -6.08 -2.04
CA VAL A 69 2.21 -7.47 -1.58
C VAL A 69 2.25 -7.55 -0.05
N SER A 70 3.18 -6.85 0.62
CA SER A 70 3.24 -6.85 2.09
C SER A 70 1.97 -6.27 2.75
N ILE A 71 1.42 -5.19 2.18
CA ILE A 71 0.19 -4.55 2.67
C ILE A 71 -1.00 -5.48 2.48
N HIS A 72 -1.08 -6.15 1.32
CA HIS A 72 -2.14 -7.09 0.99
C HIS A 72 -2.12 -8.30 1.91
N LEU A 73 -0.95 -8.93 2.10
CA LEU A 73 -0.75 -10.03 3.04
C LEU A 73 -1.13 -9.64 4.46
N HIS A 74 -0.71 -8.44 4.91
CA HIS A 74 -1.07 -7.97 6.23
C HIS A 74 -2.58 -7.75 6.39
N ARG A 75 -3.25 -7.24 5.34
CA ARG A 75 -4.69 -7.01 5.36
C ARG A 75 -5.49 -8.31 5.35
N TYR A 76 -5.03 -9.32 4.61
CA TYR A 76 -5.76 -10.57 4.43
C TYR A 76 -5.53 -11.55 5.59
N PHE A 77 -4.28 -11.72 6.04
CA PHE A 77 -3.92 -12.73 7.03
C PHE A 77 -3.70 -12.17 8.44
N GLY A 78 -3.50 -10.85 8.61
CA GLY A 78 -3.18 -10.25 9.91
C GLY A 78 -1.87 -10.75 10.56
N SER A 79 -1.08 -11.58 9.87
CA SER A 79 0.09 -12.27 10.45
C SER A 79 1.40 -11.53 10.17
N ARG A 80 2.02 -11.02 11.23
CA ARG A 80 3.40 -10.48 11.17
C ARG A 80 4.40 -11.57 10.79
N ARG A 81 4.27 -12.78 11.36
CA ARG A 81 5.22 -13.89 11.13
C ARG A 81 5.27 -14.28 9.65
N LEU A 82 4.13 -14.32 8.98
CA LEU A 82 4.06 -14.60 7.54
C LEU A 82 4.84 -13.56 6.73
N ILE A 83 4.69 -12.28 7.06
CA ILE A 83 5.39 -11.18 6.38
C ILE A 83 6.88 -11.24 6.67
N ASP A 84 7.29 -11.49 7.91
CA ASP A 84 8.70 -11.58 8.27
C ASP A 84 9.39 -12.72 7.50
N ILE A 85 8.74 -13.90 7.38
CA ILE A 85 9.24 -15.02 6.55
C ILE A 85 9.39 -14.59 5.09
N LEU A 86 8.33 -14.08 4.47
CA LEU A 86 8.35 -13.72 3.04
C LEU A 86 9.31 -12.56 2.73
N SER A 87 9.45 -11.61 3.65
CA SER A 87 10.37 -10.49 3.50
C SER A 87 11.84 -10.93 3.61
N SER A 88 12.14 -11.93 4.45
CA SER A 88 13.49 -12.51 4.54
C SER A 88 13.93 -13.20 3.24
N SER A 89 12.97 -13.73 2.47
CA SER A 89 13.21 -14.32 1.15
C SER A 89 13.09 -13.32 -0.02
N GLY A 90 12.86 -12.03 0.26
CA GLY A 90 12.77 -10.98 -0.76
C GLY A 90 11.45 -10.90 -1.53
N PHE A 91 10.40 -11.61 -1.10
CA PHE A 91 9.10 -11.62 -1.81
C PHE A 91 8.19 -10.44 -1.46
N CYS A 92 8.38 -9.79 -0.31
CA CYS A 92 7.59 -8.63 0.09
C CYS A 92 8.40 -7.68 1.00
N SER A 93 7.87 -6.48 1.24
CA SER A 93 8.49 -5.52 2.18
C SER A 93 8.32 -5.99 3.62
N SER A 94 9.24 -5.56 4.50
CA SER A 94 9.15 -5.87 5.93
C SER A 94 7.84 -5.40 6.56
N TYR A 95 7.44 -6.07 7.64
CA TYR A 95 6.25 -5.69 8.42
C TYR A 95 6.29 -4.22 8.85
N LYS A 96 7.47 -3.74 9.29
CA LYS A 96 7.68 -2.34 9.67
C LYS A 96 7.33 -1.37 8.53
N GLN A 97 7.74 -1.67 7.30
CA GLN A 97 7.42 -0.83 6.14
C GLN A 97 5.93 -0.85 5.81
N ALA A 98 5.28 -2.01 5.90
CA ALA A 98 3.85 -2.13 5.67
C ALA A 98 3.03 -1.32 6.70
N ILE A 99 3.42 -1.36 7.98
CA ILE A 99 2.78 -0.55 9.02
C ILE A 99 3.05 0.93 8.81
N LEU A 100 4.30 1.32 8.53
CA LEU A 100 4.66 2.71 8.31
C LEU A 100 3.87 3.32 7.14
N TYR A 101 3.68 2.57 6.06
CA TYR A 101 2.79 2.95 4.96
C TYR A 101 1.34 3.14 5.43
N LYS A 102 0.79 2.17 6.17
CA LYS A 102 -0.59 2.24 6.68
C LYS A 102 -0.77 3.47 7.57
N SER A 103 0.15 3.73 8.50
CA SER A 103 0.16 4.90 9.38
C SER A 103 0.28 6.21 8.59
N SER A 104 1.20 6.28 7.63
CA SER A 104 1.35 7.43 6.73
C SER A 104 0.05 7.74 5.98
N LYS A 105 -0.63 6.71 5.49
CA LYS A 105 -1.91 6.87 4.81
C LYS A 105 -2.98 7.42 5.76
N VAL A 106 -3.10 6.89 6.97
CA VAL A 106 -4.09 7.38 7.94
C VAL A 106 -3.86 8.86 8.28
N MET A 107 -2.60 9.28 8.42
CA MET A 107 -2.28 10.66 8.80
C MET A 107 -2.45 11.68 7.66
N TYR A 108 -2.08 11.31 6.43
CA TYR A 108 -1.97 12.27 5.33
C TYR A 108 -2.97 12.08 4.18
N HIS A 109 -3.83 11.06 4.21
CA HIS A 109 -4.83 10.83 3.17
C HIS A 109 -6.14 11.60 3.40
N GLN A 110 -6.06 12.79 3.99
CA GLN A 110 -7.27 13.61 4.18
C GLN A 110 -7.60 14.30 2.86
N LEU A 111 -8.66 13.83 2.19
CA LEU A 111 -9.23 14.49 1.02
C LEU A 111 -9.36 15.99 1.26
N SER A 112 -8.89 16.80 0.32
CA SER A 112 -9.08 18.25 0.37
C SER A 112 -10.55 18.53 0.09
N ILE A 113 -11.22 19.21 1.02
CA ILE A 113 -12.64 19.54 0.94
C ILE A 113 -12.74 21.06 0.85
N SER A 114 -13.54 21.56 -0.09
CA SER A 114 -13.76 23.00 -0.18
C SER A 114 -14.44 23.53 1.09
N PRO A 115 -14.12 24.75 1.53
CA PRO A 115 -14.71 25.32 2.74
C PRO A 115 -16.22 25.59 2.56
N PRO A 116 -16.99 25.67 3.66
CA PRO A 116 -18.45 25.84 3.62
C PRO A 116 -18.92 27.06 2.82
N GLU A 117 -18.12 28.14 2.83
CA GLU A 117 -18.36 29.38 2.08
C GLU A 117 -18.48 29.18 0.55
N HIS A 118 -18.01 28.05 0.01
CA HIS A 118 -18.16 27.69 -1.41
C HIS A 118 -19.36 26.75 -1.69
N GLY A 119 -20.38 26.77 -0.82
CA GLY A 119 -21.56 25.93 -0.92
C GLY A 119 -21.30 24.47 -0.53
N CYS A 120 -20.37 24.24 0.39
CA CYS A 120 -20.02 22.92 0.90
C CYS A 120 -20.74 22.65 2.22
N PHE A 121 -21.50 21.57 2.29
CA PHE A 121 -22.08 21.04 3.50
C PHE A 121 -21.18 19.95 4.07
N ILE A 122 -20.79 20.08 5.34
CA ILE A 122 -19.97 19.11 6.06
C ILE A 122 -20.70 18.73 7.34
N GLN A 123 -20.95 17.43 7.54
CA GLN A 123 -21.53 16.89 8.76
C GLN A 123 -20.66 15.74 9.27
N HIS A 124 -20.40 15.73 10.58
CA HIS A 124 -19.69 14.64 11.24
C HIS A 124 -20.69 13.81 12.05
N VAL A 125 -20.71 12.51 11.82
CA VAL A 125 -21.57 11.57 12.53
C VAL A 125 -20.69 10.56 13.24
N GLY A 126 -20.79 10.52 14.58
CA GLY A 126 -20.12 9.52 15.40
C GLY A 126 -20.95 8.24 15.45
N GLY A 127 -20.29 7.09 15.41
CA GLY A 127 -20.92 5.79 15.57
C GLY A 127 -19.93 4.72 16.01
N ASN A 128 -20.46 3.60 16.47
CA ASN A 128 -19.64 2.43 16.78
C ASN A 128 -19.23 1.74 15.46
N ALA A 129 -17.96 1.37 15.39
CA ALA A 129 -17.37 0.58 14.34
C ALA A 129 -16.89 -0.73 14.98
N ASP A 130 -17.80 -1.70 14.94
CA ASP A 130 -17.59 -3.06 15.42
C ASP A 130 -17.09 -3.94 14.27
N HIS A 131 -15.97 -4.63 14.50
CA HIS A 131 -15.48 -5.65 13.59
C HIS A 131 -15.33 -6.97 14.34
N ASN A 132 -16.11 -7.96 13.90
CA ASN A 132 -15.89 -9.34 14.26
C ASN A 132 -14.64 -9.81 13.53
N VAL A 133 -13.50 -9.68 14.20
CA VAL A 133 -12.28 -10.38 13.80
C VAL A 133 -12.61 -11.84 14.06
N SER A 134 -12.81 -12.67 13.02
CA SER A 134 -13.23 -14.07 13.15
C SER A 134 -12.22 -14.90 13.94
N THR A 135 -12.23 -14.74 15.25
CA THR A 135 -11.54 -15.57 16.22
C THR A 135 -12.46 -16.74 16.54
N ILE A 136 -11.87 -17.94 16.58
CA ILE A 136 -12.59 -19.20 16.76
C ILE A 136 -13.35 -19.23 18.11
N ASP A 137 -12.94 -18.39 19.07
CA ASP A 137 -13.48 -18.28 20.43
C ASP A 137 -14.38 -17.05 20.67
N GLY A 138 -14.55 -16.16 19.68
CA GLY A 138 -15.30 -14.92 19.85
C GLY A 138 -14.63 -13.86 20.74
N MET A 139 -13.37 -14.06 21.14
CA MET A 139 -12.58 -13.07 21.89
C MET A 139 -11.79 -12.15 20.94
N ASN A 140 -11.44 -10.93 21.35
CA ASN A 140 -10.76 -9.91 20.50
C ASN A 140 -11.62 -9.33 19.35
N THR A 141 -12.92 -9.18 19.55
CA THR A 141 -13.73 -8.31 18.68
C THR A 141 -13.16 -6.89 18.71
N PHE A 142 -12.92 -6.31 17.54
CA PHE A 142 -12.48 -4.92 17.44
C PHE A 142 -13.69 -4.02 17.69
N HIS A 143 -13.70 -3.33 18.82
CA HIS A 143 -14.66 -2.28 19.12
C HIS A 143 -13.95 -0.93 19.02
N SER A 144 -14.48 -0.04 18.20
CA SER A 144 -13.97 1.34 18.11
C SER A 144 -15.11 2.31 17.89
N MET A 145 -14.90 3.58 18.26
CA MET A 145 -15.77 4.66 17.81
C MET A 145 -15.14 5.31 16.57
N GLY A 146 -15.92 5.41 15.51
CA GLY A 146 -15.55 6.10 14.28
C GLY A 146 -16.37 7.38 14.12
N ILE A 147 -15.75 8.40 13.51
CA ILE A 147 -16.47 9.58 13.02
C ILE A 147 -16.48 9.52 11.50
N ILE A 148 -17.67 9.50 10.92
CA ILE A 148 -17.87 9.61 9.47
C ILE A 148 -18.03 11.09 9.13
N ARG A 149 -17.25 11.58 8.17
CA ARG A 149 -17.42 12.92 7.60
C ARG A 149 -18.23 12.82 6.31
N ILE A 150 -19.44 13.36 6.34
CA ILE A 150 -20.34 13.48 5.20
C ILE A 150 -20.08 14.83 4.54
N VAL A 151 -19.89 14.82 3.22
CA VAL A 151 -19.63 16.04 2.42
C VAL A 151 -20.62 16.08 1.26
N ALA A 152 -21.29 17.21 1.07
CA ALA A 152 -22.19 17.44 -0.07
C ALA A 152 -22.07 18.88 -0.59
N PRO A 153 -22.22 19.13 -1.90
CA PRO A 153 -22.30 18.15 -2.99
C PRO A 153 -20.94 17.47 -3.30
N HIS A 154 -20.95 16.38 -4.07
CA HIS A 154 -19.75 15.53 -4.31
C HIS A 154 -18.58 16.29 -4.97
N ASP A 155 -18.86 17.28 -5.82
CA ASP A 155 -17.86 18.14 -6.47
C ASP A 155 -17.02 18.96 -5.48
N LYS A 156 -17.42 19.03 -4.21
CA LYS A 156 -16.68 19.68 -3.13
C LYS A 156 -15.57 18.80 -2.54
N VAL A 157 -15.48 17.53 -2.95
CA VAL A 157 -14.42 16.60 -2.57
C VAL A 157 -13.37 16.56 -3.67
N ASN A 158 -12.15 17.02 -3.36
CA ASN A 158 -11.05 16.99 -4.31
C ASN A 158 -10.35 15.63 -4.29
N HIS A 159 -10.54 14.86 -5.36
CA HIS A 159 -9.95 13.53 -5.55
C HIS A 159 -8.55 13.54 -6.19
N SER A 160 -7.90 14.70 -6.28
CA SER A 160 -6.52 14.76 -6.77
C SER A 160 -5.63 13.79 -5.98
N LEU A 161 -4.69 13.16 -6.70
CA LEU A 161 -3.77 12.19 -6.13
C LEU A 161 -2.91 12.86 -5.07
N GLN A 162 -3.31 12.70 -3.82
CA GLN A 162 -2.49 13.13 -2.71
C GLN A 162 -1.25 12.25 -2.65
N THR A 163 -0.10 12.92 -2.68
CA THR A 163 1.15 12.34 -2.22
C THR A 163 0.95 11.87 -0.78
N VAL A 164 1.53 10.72 -0.43
CA VAL A 164 1.46 10.19 0.93
C VAL A 164 2.84 10.39 1.55
N PRO A 165 3.08 11.48 2.32
CA PRO A 165 4.33 11.67 3.03
C PRO A 165 4.67 10.46 3.89
N ARG A 166 5.93 10.04 3.78
CA ARG A 166 6.46 8.93 4.56
C ARG A 166 6.75 9.42 5.97
N LEU A 167 6.10 8.81 6.96
CA LEU A 167 6.41 9.02 8.36
C LEU A 167 7.82 8.51 8.66
N LYS A 168 8.54 9.20 9.54
CA LYS A 168 9.87 8.76 10.00
C LYS A 168 9.76 7.63 11.03
N GLU A 169 8.70 7.68 11.85
CA GLU A 169 8.45 6.72 12.91
C GLU A 169 6.96 6.33 12.94
N ILE A 170 6.69 5.14 13.46
CA ILE A 170 5.32 4.69 13.70
C ILE A 170 4.84 5.44 14.94
N GLN A 171 3.95 6.42 14.75
CA GLN A 171 3.25 7.02 15.88
C GLN A 171 2.31 5.98 16.46
N VAL A 172 2.68 5.43 17.61
CA VAL A 172 1.75 4.64 18.43
C VAL A 172 0.81 5.65 19.07
N PRO A 173 -0.52 5.51 18.91
CA PRO A 173 -1.45 6.36 19.63
C PRO A 173 -1.18 6.20 21.13
N GLN A 174 -0.95 7.31 21.84
CA GLN A 174 -0.95 7.28 23.31
C GLN A 174 -2.38 6.87 23.71
N ARG A 175 -2.49 5.75 24.44
CA ARG A 175 -3.75 5.25 25.00
C ARG A 175 -4.21 6.15 26.12
#